data_AF-A0AAW9J8Z9-F1
#
_entry.id   AF-A0AAW9J8Z9-F1
#
_cell.length_a   1.000
_cell.length_b   1.000
_cell.length_c   1.000
_cell.angle_alpha   90.00
_cell.angle_beta   90.00
_cell.angle_gamma   90.00
#
_symmetry.space_group_name_H-M   'P 1'
#
loop_
_entity.id
_entity.type
_entity.pdbx_description
1 polymer ?
#
loop_
_entity_poly.entity_id
_entity_poly.type
_entity_poly.pdbx_seq_one_letter_code
_entity_poly.pdbx_strand_id
1 'polypeptide(L)'
;SKNLGSIEVLDTIKDNQVIDKDSIEVYEYSVEANGNMKIGQKVDSSKYTIKEINEKSFKIEINSATSAYRIIFKTKIIGKSQSEYLNTATVGDVDYSGKVTYTDHDKFVEKEGQQIGRNIKWRIAVNKSLSEIENATLVDTLS
;
A
#
# COMPACT_ATOMS: atom_id res chain seq x y z
N SER A 1 17.81 23.13 -11.76
CA SER A 1 17.07 22.67 -10.58
C SER A 1 17.10 23.76 -9.53
N LYS A 2 16.03 23.91 -8.73
CA LYS A 2 16.01 24.80 -7.57
C LYS A 2 16.42 23.96 -6.36
N ASN A 3 17.43 24.37 -5.61
CA ASN A 3 17.75 23.74 -4.33
C ASN A 3 16.68 24.18 -3.33
N LEU A 4 15.91 23.22 -2.80
CA LEU A 4 14.82 23.49 -1.87
C LEU A 4 15.25 23.43 -0.40
N GLY A 5 16.55 23.24 -0.11
CA GLY A 5 17.03 22.98 1.24
C GLY A 5 16.75 21.54 1.67
N SER A 6 16.64 21.33 2.98
CA SER A 6 16.15 20.07 3.52
C SER A 6 14.63 20.00 3.37
N ILE A 7 14.13 18.82 2.97
CA ILE A 7 12.70 18.54 2.87
C ILE A 7 12.36 17.45 3.87
N GLU A 8 11.38 17.71 4.74
CA GLU A 8 10.83 16.70 5.63
C GLU A 8 9.50 16.20 5.06
N VAL A 9 9.38 14.87 5.01
CA VAL A 9 8.16 14.17 4.63
C VAL A 9 7.71 13.35 5.83
N LEU A 10 6.52 13.63 6.33
CA LEU A 10 5.83 12.84 7.34
C LEU A 10 4.73 12.04 6.67
N ASP A 11 4.65 10.74 6.90
CA ASP A 11 3.53 9.92 6.43
C ASP A 11 2.89 9.20 7.62
N THR A 12 1.57 9.27 7.71
CA THR A 12 0.78 8.62 8.76
C THR A 12 -0.14 7.58 8.15
N ILE A 13 0.09 6.33 8.52
CA ILE A 13 -0.69 5.17 8.08
C ILE A 13 -1.95 5.06 8.90
N LYS A 14 -3.07 5.17 8.21
CA LYS A 14 -4.42 5.11 8.79
C LYS A 14 -4.97 3.69 8.77
N ASP A 15 -6.08 3.54 9.47
CA ASP A 15 -6.88 2.33 9.49
C ASP A 15 -6.11 1.10 9.99
N ASN A 16 -6.49 -0.06 9.49
CA ASN A 16 -5.96 -1.36 9.85
C ASN A 16 -4.73 -1.73 9.01
N GLN A 17 -3.85 -0.76 8.78
CA GLN A 17 -2.60 -0.96 8.06
C GLN A 17 -1.39 -0.81 8.99
N VAL A 18 -0.34 -1.60 8.78
CA VAL A 18 0.93 -1.52 9.51
C VAL A 18 2.08 -1.43 8.52
N ILE A 19 3.02 -0.52 8.73
CA ILE A 19 4.20 -0.36 7.88
C ILE A 19 5.10 -1.59 7.99
N ASP A 20 5.50 -2.14 6.84
CA ASP A 20 6.71 -2.95 6.73
C ASP A 20 7.92 -2.01 6.75
N LYS A 21 8.53 -1.83 7.93
CA LYS A 21 9.58 -0.81 8.17
C LYS A 21 10.80 -0.99 7.27
N ASP A 22 11.11 -2.23 6.90
CA ASP A 22 12.28 -2.57 6.08
C ASP A 22 12.02 -2.33 4.58
N SER A 23 10.77 -2.04 4.20
CA SER A 23 10.38 -1.79 2.81
C SER A 23 10.58 -0.35 2.35
N ILE A 24 10.94 0.57 3.25
CA ILE A 24 11.05 1.99 2.94
C ILE A 24 12.31 2.24 2.10
N GLU A 25 12.10 2.70 0.88
CA GLU A 25 13.15 3.02 -0.07
C GLU A 25 12.91 4.37 -0.72
N VAL A 26 14.00 5.12 -0.96
CA VAL A 26 13.97 6.40 -1.65
C VAL A 26 14.64 6.25 -3.01
N TYR A 27 13.97 6.76 -4.04
CA TYR A 27 14.45 6.76 -5.43
C TYR A 27 14.49 8.19 -5.96
N GLU A 28 15.43 8.48 -6.86
CA GLU A 28 15.31 9.66 -7.70
C GLU A 28 14.19 9.42 -8.72
N TYR A 29 13.51 10.47 -9.18
CA TYR A 29 12.62 10.35 -10.34
C TYR A 29 12.78 11.55 -11.27
N SER A 30 12.46 11.33 -12.55
CA SER A 30 12.39 12.39 -13.55
C SER A 30 10.99 12.45 -14.13
N VAL A 31 10.58 13.65 -14.56
CA VAL A 31 9.36 13.84 -15.35
C VAL A 31 9.78 13.93 -16.81
N GLU A 32 9.29 13.01 -17.63
CA GLU A 32 9.50 13.03 -19.08
C GLU A 32 8.73 14.20 -19.73
N ALA A 33 9.09 14.57 -20.96
CA ALA A 33 8.46 15.69 -21.67
C ALA A 33 6.93 15.52 -21.87
N ASN A 34 6.44 14.29 -21.83
CA ASN A 34 5.01 13.94 -21.90
C ASN A 34 4.30 13.99 -20.54
N GLY A 35 4.99 14.35 -19.45
CA GLY A 35 4.47 14.39 -18.09
C GLY A 35 4.54 13.07 -17.31
N ASN A 36 5.02 11.99 -17.93
CA ASN A 36 5.14 10.71 -17.24
C ASN A 36 6.31 10.72 -16.24
N MET A 37 6.06 10.14 -15.07
CA MET A 37 7.11 9.92 -14.07
C MET A 37 7.90 8.66 -14.40
N LYS A 38 9.23 8.81 -14.47
CA LYS A 38 10.16 7.69 -14.61
C LYS A 38 10.95 7.53 -13.31
N ILE A 39 10.84 6.36 -12.69
CA ILE A 39 11.64 6.01 -11.51
C ILE A 39 13.10 5.83 -11.96
N GLY A 40 13.99 6.53 -11.27
CA GLY A 40 15.43 6.50 -11.48
C GLY A 40 16.12 5.53 -10.54
N GLN A 41 17.36 5.88 -10.16
CA GLN A 41 18.18 5.06 -9.29
C GLN A 41 17.72 5.14 -7.83
N LYS A 42 17.98 4.06 -7.09
CA LYS A 42 17.85 4.06 -5.62
C LYS A 42 18.82 5.10 -5.05
N VAL A 43 18.32 5.92 -4.15
CA VAL A 43 19.08 6.99 -3.50
C VAL A 43 19.97 6.35 -2.44
N ASP A 44 21.23 6.79 -2.39
CA ASP A 44 22.13 6.40 -1.33
C ASP A 44 21.58 6.84 0.04
N SER A 45 21.63 5.94 1.02
CA SER A 45 21.25 6.22 2.41
C SER A 45 21.95 7.44 3.02
N SER A 46 23.11 7.87 2.50
CA SER A 46 23.80 9.07 2.98
C SER A 46 23.07 10.39 2.61
N LYS A 47 22.14 10.35 1.65
CA LYS A 47 21.42 11.54 1.15
C LYS A 47 20.11 11.82 1.89
N TYR A 48 19.64 10.90 2.73
CA TYR A 48 18.40 11.05 3.50
C TYR A 48 18.52 10.41 4.88
N THR A 49 17.71 10.87 5.82
CA THR A 49 17.67 10.33 7.18
C THR A 49 16.24 9.95 7.54
N ILE A 50 16.03 8.72 8.01
CA ILE A 50 14.76 8.34 8.66
C ILE A 50 14.85 8.86 10.10
N LYS A 51 14.13 9.94 10.41
CA LYS A 51 14.15 10.59 11.74
C LYS A 51 13.33 9.81 12.75
N GLU A 52 12.18 9.31 12.31
CA GLU A 52 11.20 8.62 13.14
C GLU A 52 10.58 7.49 12.32
N ILE A 53 10.36 6.34 12.95
CA ILE A 53 9.64 5.22 12.33
C ILE A 53 8.96 4.37 13.40
N ASN A 54 7.67 4.13 13.22
CA ASN A 54 6.91 3.17 14.00
C ASN A 54 5.94 2.40 13.06
N GLU A 55 5.00 1.66 13.62
CA GLU A 55 4.07 0.85 12.83
C GLU A 55 3.01 1.67 12.06
N LYS A 56 2.81 2.92 12.46
CA LYS A 56 1.74 3.82 11.98
C LYS A 56 2.24 5.13 11.40
N SER A 57 3.54 5.42 11.45
CA SER A 57 4.11 6.57 10.78
C SER A 57 5.60 6.46 10.54
N PHE A 58 6.10 7.26 9.61
CA PHE A 58 7.52 7.51 9.44
C PHE A 58 7.76 8.98 9.06
N LYS A 59 8.96 9.49 9.39
CA LYS A 59 9.44 10.81 8.98
C LYS A 59 10.79 10.67 8.31
N ILE A 60 10.91 11.19 7.08
CA ILE A 60 12.15 11.21 6.30
C ILE A 60 12.57 12.65 6.05
N GLU A 61 13.83 12.96 6.35
CA GLU A 61 14.50 14.20 5.94
C GLU A 61 15.38 13.92 4.72
N ILE A 62 15.21 14.68 3.64
CA ILE A 62 16.07 14.67 2.46
C ILE A 62 17.03 15.84 2.58
N ASN A 63 18.32 15.58 2.77
CA ASN A 63 19.32 16.58 3.18
C ASN A 63 19.65 17.61 2.10
N SER A 64 19.42 17.28 0.81
CA SER A 64 19.58 18.22 -0.30
C SER A 64 18.70 17.84 -1.48
N ALA A 65 17.60 18.57 -1.65
CA ALA A 65 16.67 18.31 -2.73
C ALA A 65 17.09 18.99 -4.05
N THR A 66 18.14 18.46 -4.70
CA THR A 66 18.59 18.92 -6.03
C THR A 66 17.93 18.16 -7.19
N SER A 67 17.38 16.98 -6.90
CA SER A 67 16.59 16.12 -7.77
C SER A 67 15.16 15.96 -7.23
N ALA A 68 14.26 15.39 -8.03
CA ALA A 68 12.96 14.97 -7.53
C ALA A 68 13.07 13.56 -6.92
N TYR A 69 12.38 13.31 -5.82
CA TYR A 69 12.49 12.08 -5.03
C TYR A 69 11.15 11.37 -4.91
N ARG A 70 11.19 10.05 -4.88
CA ARG A 70 10.04 9.17 -4.68
C ARG A 70 10.33 8.22 -3.53
N ILE A 71 9.46 8.25 -2.52
CA ILE A 71 9.49 7.30 -1.40
C ILE A 71 8.54 6.15 -1.76
N ILE A 72 9.03 4.92 -1.64
CA ILE A 72 8.26 3.69 -1.88
C ILE A 72 8.32 2.87 -0.59
N PHE A 73 7.17 2.38 -0.14
CA PHE A 73 7.05 1.53 1.04
C PHE A 73 5.84 0.60 0.89
N LYS A 74 5.76 -0.39 1.77
CA LYS A 74 4.67 -1.37 1.84
C LYS A 74 3.99 -1.30 3.19
N THR A 75 2.68 -1.54 3.17
CA THR A 75 1.87 -1.76 4.37
C THR A 75 1.25 -3.15 4.32
N LYS A 76 1.08 -3.76 5.50
CA LYS A 76 0.29 -4.96 5.70
C LYS A 76 -1.09 -4.57 6.21
N ILE A 77 -2.15 -5.17 5.66
CA ILE A 77 -3.51 -5.09 6.20
C ILE A 77 -3.62 -6.09 7.37
N ILE A 78 -4.12 -5.63 8.52
CA ILE A 78 -4.38 -6.44 9.72
C ILE A 78 -5.89 -6.53 9.98
N GLY A 79 -6.40 -7.68 10.45
CA GLY A 79 -7.84 -7.86 10.64
C GLY A 79 -8.66 -7.81 9.34
N LYS A 80 -9.83 -7.18 9.38
CA LYS A 80 -10.79 -7.18 8.26
C LYS A 80 -10.43 -6.17 7.18
N SER A 81 -10.40 -6.59 5.93
CA SER A 81 -10.21 -5.67 4.81
C SER A 81 -11.30 -4.61 4.72
N GLN A 82 -10.91 -3.44 4.24
CA GLN A 82 -11.79 -2.30 3.95
C GLN A 82 -11.96 -2.12 2.44
N SER A 83 -13.04 -1.43 2.06
CA SER A 83 -13.33 -1.10 0.66
C SER A 83 -12.36 -0.06 0.07
N GLU A 84 -11.76 0.76 0.93
CA GLU A 84 -10.87 1.85 0.58
C GLU A 84 -9.79 2.00 1.65
N TYR A 85 -8.57 2.33 1.22
CA TYR A 85 -7.46 2.70 2.08
C TYR A 85 -6.93 4.07 1.67
N LEU A 86 -6.96 5.02 2.60
CA LEU A 86 -6.45 6.37 2.41
C LEU A 86 -5.05 6.50 3.02
N ASN A 87 -4.12 7.08 2.27
CA ASN A 87 -2.79 7.43 2.76
C ASN A 87 -2.53 8.93 2.58
N THR A 88 -1.95 9.57 3.59
CA THR A 88 -1.65 11.00 3.57
C THR A 88 -0.20 11.24 3.98
N ALA A 89 0.56 11.88 3.09
CA ALA A 89 1.88 12.42 3.37
C ALA A 89 1.80 13.93 3.54
N THR A 90 2.57 14.49 4.47
CA THR A 90 2.65 15.92 4.77
C THR A 90 4.07 16.41 4.50
N VAL A 91 4.20 17.51 3.77
CA VAL A 91 5.47 18.19 3.48
C VAL A 91 5.33 19.66 3.87
N GLY A 92 6.01 20.08 4.94
CA GLY A 92 5.74 21.37 5.57
C GLY A 92 4.30 21.41 6.11
N ASP A 93 3.51 22.39 5.66
CA ASP A 93 2.09 22.55 6.03
C ASP A 93 1.12 22.05 4.93
N VAL A 94 1.62 21.25 3.98
CA VAL A 94 0.82 20.79 2.82
C VAL A 94 0.65 19.28 2.85
N ASP A 95 -0.61 18.85 2.77
CA ASP A 95 -1.00 17.44 2.71
C ASP A 95 -1.18 16.95 1.26
N TYR A 96 -0.67 15.75 1.01
CA TYR A 96 -0.79 15.02 -0.25
C TYR A 96 -1.41 13.66 0.05
N SER A 97 -2.62 13.43 -0.47
CA SER A 97 -3.36 12.19 -0.22
C SER A 97 -3.53 11.35 -1.48
N GLY A 98 -3.45 10.04 -1.30
CA GLY A 98 -3.76 9.03 -2.31
C GLY A 98 -4.63 7.93 -1.72
N LYS A 99 -5.37 7.23 -2.57
CA LYS A 99 -6.25 6.14 -2.13
C LYS A 99 -6.21 4.96 -3.07
N VAL A 100 -6.45 3.78 -2.51
CA VAL A 100 -6.68 2.54 -3.27
C VAL A 100 -8.02 1.97 -2.84
N THR A 101 -8.73 1.34 -3.78
CA THR A 101 -9.98 0.65 -3.50
C THR A 101 -9.81 -0.86 -3.65
N TYR A 102 -10.58 -1.62 -2.88
CA TYR A 102 -10.60 -3.06 -2.93
C TYR A 102 -12.03 -3.58 -2.97
N THR A 103 -12.47 -4.07 -4.13
CA THR A 103 -13.88 -4.43 -4.38
C THR A 103 -14.33 -5.73 -3.73
N ASP A 104 -13.38 -6.60 -3.38
CA ASP A 104 -13.67 -7.93 -2.82
C ASP A 104 -13.58 -7.92 -1.28
N HIS A 105 -13.47 -6.74 -0.65
CA HIS A 105 -13.22 -6.57 0.79
C HIS A 105 -14.24 -7.27 1.73
N ASP A 106 -15.42 -7.62 1.24
CA ASP A 106 -16.50 -8.29 1.97
C ASP A 106 -16.80 -9.72 1.46
N LYS A 107 -15.99 -10.22 0.51
CA LYS A 107 -16.19 -11.56 -0.08
C LYS A 107 -15.47 -12.63 0.72
N PHE A 108 -16.14 -13.13 1.74
CA PHE A 108 -15.60 -14.18 2.63
C PHE A 108 -15.77 -15.60 2.07
N VAL A 109 -16.91 -15.91 1.46
CA VAL A 109 -17.18 -17.21 0.83
C VAL A 109 -18.04 -16.97 -0.41
N GLU A 110 -17.64 -17.52 -1.55
CA GLU A 110 -18.44 -17.55 -2.79
C GLU A 110 -18.50 -18.99 -3.29
N LYS A 111 -19.70 -19.49 -3.61
CA LYS A 111 -19.91 -20.81 -4.20
C LYS A 111 -20.57 -20.65 -5.56
N GLU A 112 -20.03 -21.32 -6.56
CA GLU A 112 -20.57 -21.33 -7.92
C GLU A 112 -20.53 -22.74 -8.53
N GLY A 113 -21.40 -22.99 -9.50
CA GLY A 113 -21.52 -24.28 -10.18
C GLY A 113 -21.67 -24.11 -11.69
N GLN A 114 -20.98 -24.96 -12.44
CA GLN A 114 -21.12 -25.05 -13.89
C GLN A 114 -21.57 -26.47 -14.27
N GLN A 115 -22.70 -26.59 -14.96
CA GLN A 115 -23.16 -27.88 -15.47
C GLN A 115 -22.31 -28.32 -16.66
N ILE A 116 -21.87 -29.58 -16.64
CA ILE A 116 -21.11 -30.24 -17.70
C ILE A 116 -21.77 -31.60 -17.96
N GLY A 117 -22.68 -31.65 -18.94
CA GLY A 117 -23.49 -32.83 -19.23
C GLY A 117 -24.39 -33.19 -18.04
N ARG A 118 -24.20 -34.38 -17.48
CA ARG A 118 -24.91 -34.87 -16.27
C ARG A 118 -24.18 -34.57 -14.96
N ASN A 119 -23.02 -33.92 -15.01
CA ASN A 119 -22.23 -33.55 -13.84
C ASN A 119 -22.33 -32.05 -13.59
N ILE A 120 -22.12 -31.63 -12.34
CA ILE A 120 -21.93 -30.22 -11.98
C ILE A 120 -20.51 -30.06 -11.43
N LYS A 121 -19.76 -29.12 -12.00
CA LYS A 121 -18.46 -28.69 -11.49
C LYS A 121 -18.69 -27.54 -10.51
N TRP A 122 -18.43 -27.79 -9.23
CA TRP A 122 -18.52 -26.78 -8.17
C TRP A 122 -17.17 -26.11 -7.91
N ARG A 123 -17.19 -24.82 -7.58
CA ARG A 123 -16.04 -24.06 -7.06
C ARG A 123 -16.48 -23.29 -5.82
N ILE A 124 -15.68 -23.38 -4.76
CA ILE A 124 -15.82 -22.53 -3.57
C ILE A 124 -14.56 -21.67 -3.47
N ALA A 125 -14.73 -20.35 -3.50
CA ALA A 125 -13.67 -19.40 -3.17
C ALA A 125 -13.84 -18.98 -1.72
N VAL A 126 -12.73 -18.98 -0.97
CA VAL A 126 -12.71 -18.60 0.45
C VAL A 126 -11.76 -17.44 0.64
N ASN A 127 -12.18 -16.50 1.48
CA ASN A 127 -11.44 -15.33 1.89
C ASN A 127 -10.86 -14.51 0.72
N LYS A 128 -11.68 -14.31 -0.32
CA LYS A 128 -11.35 -13.32 -1.34
C LYS A 128 -11.27 -11.91 -0.77
N SER A 129 -11.78 -11.66 0.42
CA SER A 129 -11.56 -10.42 1.16
C SER A 129 -10.12 -10.15 1.58
N LEU A 130 -9.23 -11.15 1.59
CA LEU A 130 -7.88 -11.05 2.16
C LEU A 130 -7.85 -10.60 3.63
N SER A 131 -8.97 -10.73 4.34
CA SER A 131 -9.03 -10.44 5.76
C SER A 131 -8.25 -11.49 6.56
N GLU A 132 -7.72 -11.11 7.71
CA GLU A 132 -7.32 -12.08 8.72
C GLU A 132 -8.59 -12.67 9.36
N ILE A 133 -8.77 -14.00 9.23
CA ILE A 133 -9.93 -14.74 9.75
C ILE A 133 -9.41 -15.83 10.69
N GLU A 134 -9.86 -15.80 11.94
CA GLU A 134 -9.50 -16.81 12.94
C GLU A 134 -10.57 -17.90 13.05
N ASN A 135 -10.15 -19.14 13.25
CA ASN A 135 -11.03 -20.30 13.52
C ASN A 135 -12.14 -20.54 12.47
N ALA A 136 -11.85 -20.26 11.20
CA ALA A 136 -12.80 -20.46 10.10
C ALA A 136 -13.15 -21.95 9.92
N THR A 137 -14.45 -22.27 9.88
CA THR A 137 -14.96 -23.61 9.54
C THR A 137 -15.91 -23.49 8.35
N LEU A 138 -15.69 -24.30 7.30
CA LEU A 138 -16.55 -24.40 6.13
C LEU A 138 -17.23 -25.78 6.13
N VAL A 139 -18.56 -25.81 6.20
CA VAL A 139 -19.35 -27.04 6.11
C VAL A 139 -20.25 -26.96 4.87
N ASP A 140 -20.17 -27.97 4.00
CA ASP A 140 -21.00 -28.12 2.81
C ASP A 140 -21.86 -29.39 2.96
N THR A 141 -23.18 -29.22 3.04
CA THR A 141 -24.13 -30.34 3.13
C THR A 141 -24.89 -30.45 1.81
N LEU A 142 -24.72 -31.58 1.13
CA LEU A 142 -25.50 -31.88 -0.08
C LEU A 142 -26.92 -32.29 0.33
N SER A 143 -27.92 -31.64 -0.26
CA SER A 143 -29.35 -31.94 -0.10
C SER A 143 -30.00 -32.17 -1.46
#